data_AF-A0A7X7TC74-F1
#
_entry.id   AF-A0A7X7TC74-F1
#
_cell.length_a   1.000
_cell.length_b   1.000
_cell.length_c   1.000
_cell.angle_alpha   90.00
_cell.angle_beta   90.00
_cell.angle_gamma   90.00
#
_symmetry.space_group_name_H-M   'P 1'
#
loop_
_entity.id
_entity.type
_entity.pdbx_description
1 polymer ?
#
loop_
_entity_poly.entity_id
_entity_poly.type
_entity_poly.pdbx_seq_one_letter_code
_entity_poly.pdbx_strand_id
1 'polypeptide(L)'
;MEKTKIISVLAITAALAGVSLAQGAWNPSSYTLQIAPPHPNSTEAITLTLSGQWPDSCVPVGSAISVVCNDILWDIQLDMSDHYCLQVISSWHQTRTLDPLAVGVYRVRIRPVEDGFLPIPYFTIGTFRVSPPPATTEYGFLPEQSILTISGGIAGMMFTCPVWGSFRLTVDPASESARFDSVQAWYERLDPLGSDKRDLGELFRMTELVGKRISPTQIEFTGKTEQPVDQDIKLCLTFKGDRVRLTGGFPPSGTCCDFIFYELDAWAQTDRPPCQFNLAGDLNDDCKVDLADLAIFAADWLIDCILTPDNPACIAK
;
A
#
# COMPACT_ATOMS: atom_id res chain seq x y z
N MET A 1 92.62 6.05 -16.44
CA MET A 1 91.50 6.94 -16.81
C MET A 1 90.89 6.34 -18.07
N GLU A 2 90.18 5.23 -17.91
CA GLU A 2 88.72 5.12 -17.75
C GLU A 2 88.03 5.20 -19.12
N LYS A 3 87.72 4.00 -19.65
CA LYS A 3 87.03 3.76 -20.93
C LYS A 3 85.55 3.53 -20.64
N THR A 4 84.72 4.51 -20.92
CA THR A 4 83.26 4.42 -20.76
C THR A 4 82.65 3.66 -21.94
N LYS A 5 82.06 2.50 -21.66
CA LYS A 5 81.23 1.72 -22.60
C LYS A 5 79.81 2.27 -22.59
N ILE A 6 79.32 2.70 -23.75
CA ILE A 6 77.91 3.04 -23.99
C ILE A 6 77.17 1.72 -24.28
N ILE A 7 76.25 1.34 -23.39
CA ILE A 7 75.32 0.22 -23.58
C ILE A 7 74.01 0.81 -24.09
N SER A 8 73.70 0.58 -25.37
CA SER A 8 72.41 0.90 -25.97
C SER A 8 71.38 -0.13 -25.53
N VAL A 9 70.44 0.29 -24.68
CA VAL A 9 69.27 -0.50 -24.28
C VAL A 9 68.17 -0.30 -25.33
N LEU A 10 67.87 -1.36 -26.08
CA LEU A 10 66.80 -1.43 -27.05
C LEU A 10 65.47 -1.70 -26.30
N ALA A 11 64.64 -0.67 -26.15
CA ALA A 11 63.31 -0.80 -25.56
C ALA A 11 62.34 -1.39 -26.60
N ILE A 12 61.93 -2.65 -26.39
CA ILE A 12 60.87 -3.30 -27.16
C ILE A 12 59.53 -2.96 -26.47
N THR A 13 58.84 -1.97 -27.01
CA THR A 13 57.44 -1.65 -26.67
C THR A 13 56.53 -2.67 -27.36
N ALA A 14 56.18 -3.75 -26.65
CA ALA A 14 55.14 -4.67 -27.08
C ALA A 14 53.76 -3.99 -26.87
N ALA A 15 53.14 -3.55 -27.97
CA ALA A 15 51.75 -3.12 -27.98
C ALA A 15 50.84 -4.35 -27.77
N LEU A 16 50.51 -4.65 -26.51
CA LEU A 16 49.37 -5.49 -26.19
C LEU A 16 48.11 -4.72 -26.58
N ALA A 17 47.59 -5.00 -27.78
CA ALA A 17 46.21 -4.74 -28.11
C ALA A 17 45.37 -5.60 -27.16
N GLY A 18 45.03 -5.03 -25.99
CA GLY A 18 44.06 -5.60 -25.08
C GLY A 18 42.75 -5.71 -25.85
N VAL A 19 42.40 -6.92 -26.26
CA VAL A 19 41.03 -7.26 -26.60
C VAL A 19 40.28 -7.05 -25.29
N SER A 20 39.73 -5.86 -25.13
CA SER A 20 38.64 -5.64 -24.19
C SER A 20 37.55 -6.56 -24.70
N LEU A 21 37.48 -7.76 -24.10
CA LEU A 21 36.25 -8.52 -24.06
C LEU A 21 35.29 -7.58 -23.33
N ALA A 22 34.66 -6.70 -24.10
CA ALA A 22 33.55 -5.91 -23.64
C ALA A 22 32.60 -6.96 -23.10
N GLN A 23 32.58 -7.10 -21.78
CA GLN A 23 31.53 -7.79 -21.06
C GLN A 23 30.27 -7.09 -21.55
N GLY A 24 29.65 -7.68 -22.56
CA GLY A 24 28.43 -7.16 -23.16
C GLY A 24 27.46 -7.14 -22.00
N ALA A 25 27.26 -5.96 -21.43
CA ALA A 25 26.41 -5.82 -20.27
C ALA A 25 25.07 -6.43 -20.68
N TRP A 26 24.65 -7.48 -19.97
CA TRP A 26 23.36 -8.12 -20.16
C TRP A 26 22.28 -7.11 -19.76
N ASN A 27 22.04 -6.18 -20.67
CA ASN A 27 21.22 -5.01 -20.48
C ASN A 27 20.12 -5.09 -21.53
N PRO A 28 18.90 -5.52 -21.16
CA PRO A 28 17.80 -5.64 -22.10
C PRO A 28 17.53 -4.31 -22.81
N SER A 29 17.16 -4.36 -24.09
CA SER A 29 16.75 -3.17 -24.83
C SER A 29 15.43 -2.61 -24.29
N SER A 30 14.58 -3.49 -23.75
CA SER A 30 13.37 -3.14 -23.01
C SER A 30 12.99 -4.27 -22.07
N TYR A 31 12.42 -3.94 -20.92
CA TYR A 31 11.87 -4.91 -20.00
C TYR A 31 10.68 -4.31 -19.23
N THR A 32 9.83 -5.19 -18.71
CA THR A 32 8.69 -4.86 -17.86
C THR A 32 8.69 -5.83 -16.70
N LEU A 33 8.65 -5.29 -15.47
CA LEU A 33 8.37 -6.03 -14.25
C LEU A 33 6.92 -5.80 -13.86
N GLN A 34 6.12 -6.86 -13.88
CA GLN A 34 4.75 -6.86 -13.36
C GLN A 34 4.73 -7.53 -11.98
N ILE A 35 3.97 -6.94 -11.06
CA ILE A 35 3.80 -7.45 -9.69
C ILE A 35 2.31 -7.70 -9.49
N ALA A 36 1.97 -8.89 -8.99
CA ALA A 36 0.60 -9.29 -8.69
C ALA A 36 0.50 -9.82 -7.24
N PRO A 37 -0.42 -9.29 -6.42
CA PRO A 37 -1.27 -8.14 -6.71
C PRO A 37 -0.48 -6.82 -6.84
N PRO A 38 -1.04 -5.77 -7.48
CA PRO A 38 -0.31 -4.52 -7.73
C PRO A 38 0.07 -3.76 -6.44
N HIS A 39 -0.66 -4.00 -5.36
CA HIS A 39 -0.42 -3.42 -4.04
C HIS A 39 -0.37 -4.53 -2.98
N PRO A 40 0.72 -5.33 -2.94
CA PRO A 40 0.77 -6.49 -2.08
C PRO A 40 0.77 -6.11 -0.60
N ASN A 41 0.07 -6.90 0.21
CA ASN A 41 0.12 -6.83 1.66
C ASN A 41 0.97 -7.97 2.26
N SER A 42 1.29 -7.86 3.55
CA SER A 42 2.21 -8.81 4.21
C SER A 42 1.62 -10.20 4.51
N THR A 43 0.39 -10.48 4.10
CA THR A 43 -0.29 -11.77 4.34
C THR A 43 -0.53 -12.58 3.08
N GLU A 44 -0.26 -12.00 1.91
CA GLU A 44 -0.52 -12.64 0.61
C GLU A 44 0.77 -12.95 -0.16
N ALA A 45 0.71 -14.00 -0.98
CA ALA A 45 1.80 -14.37 -1.86
C ALA A 45 1.95 -13.34 -3.00
N ILE A 46 3.20 -13.11 -3.44
CA ILE A 46 3.52 -12.09 -4.44
C ILE A 46 4.02 -12.79 -5.70
N THR A 47 3.40 -12.51 -6.84
CA THR A 47 3.85 -13.02 -8.14
C THR A 47 4.57 -11.92 -8.91
N LEU A 48 5.83 -12.18 -9.27
CA LEU A 48 6.66 -11.34 -10.11
C LEU A 48 6.73 -11.92 -11.51
N THR A 49 6.41 -11.11 -12.52
CA THR A 49 6.55 -11.48 -13.93
C THR A 49 7.51 -10.50 -14.61
N LEU A 50 8.66 -11.02 -15.03
CA LEU A 50 9.65 -10.30 -15.82
C LEU A 50 9.46 -10.64 -17.28
N SER A 51 9.34 -9.63 -18.15
CA SER A 51 9.23 -9.81 -19.60
C SER A 51 10.06 -8.75 -20.31
N GLY A 52 10.54 -9.02 -21.53
CA GLY A 52 11.34 -8.03 -22.24
C GLY A 52 11.92 -8.49 -23.57
N GLN A 53 12.71 -7.61 -24.17
CA GLN A 53 13.61 -7.90 -25.28
C GLN A 53 15.06 -7.89 -24.79
N TRP A 54 15.72 -9.02 -24.95
CA TRP A 54 17.03 -9.32 -24.38
C TRP A 54 18.08 -9.36 -25.49
N PRO A 55 19.33 -8.97 -25.22
CA PRO A 55 20.33 -8.72 -26.27
C PRO A 55 20.83 -9.97 -26.99
N ASP A 56 20.52 -11.15 -26.47
CA ASP A 56 20.96 -12.44 -26.99
C ASP A 56 19.79 -13.42 -27.13
N SER A 57 20.07 -14.54 -27.79
CA SER A 57 19.11 -15.63 -27.98
C SER A 57 19.05 -16.60 -26.80
N CYS A 58 19.68 -16.30 -25.65
CA CYS A 58 19.62 -17.17 -24.49
C CYS A 58 18.23 -17.10 -23.85
N VAL A 59 17.42 -18.14 -24.05
CA VAL A 59 16.15 -18.27 -23.35
C VAL A 59 16.42 -18.90 -21.97
N PRO A 60 15.89 -18.33 -20.87
CA PRO A 60 16.05 -18.92 -19.55
C PRO A 60 15.43 -20.32 -19.47
N VAL A 61 16.17 -21.30 -18.97
CA VAL A 61 15.63 -22.65 -18.66
C VAL A 61 15.18 -22.80 -17.22
N GLY A 62 15.65 -21.91 -16.36
CA GLY A 62 15.36 -21.93 -14.94
C GLY A 62 15.55 -20.56 -14.32
N SER A 63 15.21 -20.48 -13.04
CA SER A 63 15.69 -19.40 -12.19
C SER A 63 15.47 -19.74 -10.73
N ALA A 64 16.32 -19.17 -9.90
CA ALA A 64 16.18 -19.17 -8.46
C ALA A 64 15.84 -17.76 -7.99
N ILE A 65 15.05 -17.66 -6.92
CA ILE A 65 14.74 -16.40 -6.28
C ILE A 65 15.07 -16.51 -4.80
N SER A 66 15.67 -15.48 -4.24
CA SER A 66 15.97 -15.39 -2.82
C SER A 66 15.71 -13.99 -2.30
N VAL A 67 15.37 -13.87 -1.01
CA VAL A 67 15.11 -12.59 -0.36
C VAL A 67 16.19 -12.37 0.69
N VAL A 68 16.96 -11.30 0.53
CA VAL A 68 18.03 -10.91 1.44
C VAL A 68 17.71 -9.51 1.93
N CYS A 69 17.23 -9.40 3.18
CA CYS A 69 16.68 -8.17 3.72
C CYS A 69 15.56 -7.62 2.81
N ASN A 70 15.79 -6.47 2.18
CA ASN A 70 14.87 -5.79 1.26
C ASN A 70 15.26 -5.97 -0.21
N ASP A 71 16.23 -6.82 -0.52
CA ASP A 71 16.62 -7.16 -1.88
C ASP A 71 16.05 -8.53 -2.27
N ILE A 72 15.28 -8.56 -3.36
CA ILE A 72 14.84 -9.78 -4.01
C ILE A 72 15.85 -10.07 -5.12
N LEU A 73 16.66 -11.10 -4.90
CA LEU A 73 17.72 -11.53 -5.80
C LEU A 73 17.17 -12.65 -6.70
N TRP A 74 17.06 -12.37 -7.98
CA TRP A 74 16.49 -13.27 -8.98
C TRP A 74 17.58 -13.70 -9.99
N ASP A 75 18.02 -14.94 -9.82
CA ASP A 75 19.07 -15.58 -10.62
C ASP A 75 18.45 -16.28 -11.83
N ILE A 76 18.72 -15.77 -13.03
CA ILE A 76 18.17 -16.27 -14.29
C ILE A 76 19.13 -17.31 -14.87
N GLN A 77 18.76 -18.58 -14.87
CA GLN A 77 19.62 -19.64 -15.41
C GLN A 77 19.43 -19.74 -16.93
N LEU A 78 20.51 -19.45 -17.66
CA LEU A 78 20.55 -19.54 -19.12
C LEU A 78 21.07 -20.93 -19.51
N ASP A 79 20.48 -21.53 -20.56
CA ASP A 79 20.97 -22.79 -21.10
C ASP A 79 22.00 -22.55 -22.18
N MET A 80 23.23 -22.98 -21.90
CA MET A 80 24.35 -22.93 -22.84
C MET A 80 24.86 -24.33 -23.22
N SER A 81 24.12 -25.39 -22.86
CA SER A 81 24.65 -26.76 -22.90
C SER A 81 24.94 -27.27 -24.32
N ASP A 82 24.19 -26.81 -25.33
CA ASP A 82 24.34 -27.29 -26.71
C ASP A 82 24.53 -26.19 -27.77
N HIS A 83 24.35 -24.91 -27.43
CA HIS A 83 24.42 -23.80 -28.39
C HIS A 83 25.03 -22.54 -27.78
N TYR A 84 25.93 -21.88 -28.53
CA TYR A 84 26.34 -20.52 -28.22
C TYR A 84 25.15 -19.58 -28.43
N CYS A 85 24.85 -18.74 -27.44
CA CYS A 85 23.84 -17.70 -27.64
C CYS A 85 24.31 -16.72 -28.72
N LEU A 86 23.45 -16.51 -29.69
CA LEU A 86 23.69 -15.55 -30.76
C LEU A 86 23.33 -14.15 -30.27
N GLN A 87 24.00 -13.13 -30.80
CA GLN A 87 23.65 -11.72 -30.57
C GLN A 87 22.40 -11.33 -31.37
N VAL A 88 21.29 -12.03 -31.09
CA VAL A 88 19.99 -11.83 -31.71
C VAL A 88 19.03 -11.45 -30.60
N ILE A 89 18.37 -10.31 -30.76
CA ILE A 89 17.40 -9.86 -29.77
C ILE A 89 16.28 -10.89 -29.66
N SER A 90 16.09 -11.44 -28.46
CA SER A 90 15.04 -12.43 -28.19
C SER A 90 14.04 -11.89 -27.17
N SER A 91 12.76 -12.23 -27.37
CA SER A 91 11.73 -11.95 -26.39
C SER A 91 11.49 -13.17 -25.52
N TRP A 92 11.47 -12.96 -24.22
CA TRP A 92 11.04 -13.98 -23.27
C TRP A 92 10.40 -13.34 -22.05
N HIS A 93 9.67 -14.15 -21.30
CA HIS A 93 9.14 -13.79 -20.00
C HIS A 93 9.33 -14.93 -19.00
N GLN A 94 9.40 -14.58 -17.72
CA GLN A 94 9.50 -15.53 -16.63
C GLN A 94 8.66 -15.06 -15.45
N THR A 95 8.00 -16.00 -14.79
CA THR A 95 7.16 -15.74 -13.62
C THR A 95 7.69 -16.50 -12.41
N ARG A 96 7.69 -15.84 -11.25
CA ARG A 96 8.02 -16.44 -9.96
C ARG A 96 7.04 -15.97 -8.89
N THR A 97 6.67 -16.89 -8.01
CA THR A 97 5.84 -16.61 -6.83
C THR A 97 6.71 -16.63 -5.60
N LEU A 98 6.55 -15.61 -4.77
CA LEU A 98 7.17 -15.44 -3.46
C LEU A 98 6.10 -15.70 -2.41
N ASP A 99 6.51 -16.30 -1.30
CA ASP A 99 5.72 -16.34 -0.08
C ASP A 99 5.45 -14.92 0.44
N PRO A 100 4.47 -14.74 1.35
CA PRO A 100 4.21 -13.45 1.97
C PRO A 100 5.48 -12.82 2.54
N LEU A 101 5.67 -11.54 2.23
CA LEU A 101 6.83 -10.75 2.66
C LEU A 101 6.46 -9.85 3.84
N ALA A 102 7.44 -9.49 4.66
CA ALA A 102 7.24 -8.50 5.72
C ALA A 102 6.88 -7.12 5.12
N VAL A 103 6.27 -6.25 5.92
CA VAL A 103 5.99 -4.86 5.53
C VAL A 103 7.32 -4.15 5.22
N GLY A 104 7.42 -3.51 4.06
CA GLY A 104 8.67 -2.89 3.63
C GLY A 104 8.69 -2.45 2.17
N VAL A 105 9.83 -1.90 1.75
CA VAL A 105 10.09 -1.55 0.34
C VAL A 105 11.15 -2.50 -0.19
N TYR A 106 10.81 -3.26 -1.22
CA TYR A 106 11.67 -4.26 -1.82
C TYR A 106 12.24 -3.79 -3.15
N ARG A 107 13.51 -4.10 -3.39
CA ARG A 107 14.20 -3.90 -4.67
C ARG A 107 14.32 -5.25 -5.37
N VAL A 108 13.82 -5.35 -6.60
CA VAL A 108 13.99 -6.54 -7.42
C VAL A 108 15.26 -6.38 -8.24
N ARG A 109 16.21 -7.30 -8.04
CA ARG A 109 17.49 -7.32 -8.71
C ARG A 109 17.66 -8.63 -9.42
N ILE A 110 18.17 -8.57 -10.65
CA ILE A 110 18.37 -9.77 -11.46
C ILE A 110 19.82 -9.89 -11.89
N ARG A 111 20.24 -11.12 -12.15
CA ARG A 111 21.47 -11.41 -12.87
C ARG A 111 21.28 -12.70 -13.69
N PRO A 112 21.95 -12.81 -14.85
CA PRO A 112 22.09 -14.09 -15.51
C PRO A 112 23.12 -14.94 -14.74
N VAL A 113 22.85 -16.24 -14.65
CA VAL A 113 23.76 -17.23 -14.08
C VAL A 113 24.13 -18.20 -15.19
N GLU A 114 25.43 -18.27 -15.45
CA GLU A 114 26.07 -19.13 -16.43
C GLU A 114 26.99 -20.11 -15.70
N ASP A 115 26.84 -21.41 -15.98
CA ASP A 115 27.66 -22.43 -15.35
C ASP A 115 29.14 -22.25 -15.71
N GLY A 116 29.99 -22.08 -14.69
CA GLY A 116 31.45 -21.99 -14.85
C GLY A 116 32.00 -20.58 -15.15
N PHE A 117 31.17 -19.53 -15.20
CA PHE A 117 31.62 -18.14 -15.37
C PHE A 117 31.69 -17.37 -14.05
N LEU A 118 32.45 -16.26 -14.07
CA LEU A 118 32.51 -15.34 -12.93
C LEU A 118 31.12 -14.74 -12.69
N PRO A 119 30.70 -14.55 -11.42
CA PRO A 119 29.38 -14.03 -11.11
C PRO A 119 29.19 -12.63 -11.69
N ILE A 120 28.20 -12.49 -12.57
CA ILE A 120 27.76 -11.21 -13.13
C ILE A 120 27.07 -10.42 -12.00
N PRO A 121 27.35 -9.11 -11.87
CA PRO A 121 26.74 -8.31 -10.82
C PRO A 121 25.22 -8.17 -11.03
N TYR A 122 24.49 -8.11 -9.92
CA TYR A 122 23.06 -7.80 -9.93
C TYR A 122 22.78 -6.36 -10.36
N PHE A 123 21.80 -6.18 -11.24
CA PHE A 123 21.23 -4.87 -11.54
C PHE A 123 19.75 -4.82 -11.13
N THR A 124 19.29 -3.62 -10.77
CA THR A 124 17.93 -3.39 -10.29
C THR A 124 16.97 -3.20 -11.47
N ILE A 125 15.86 -3.93 -11.46
CA ILE A 125 14.80 -3.83 -12.48
C ILE A 125 13.51 -3.19 -11.96
N GLY A 126 13.39 -2.99 -10.65
CA GLY A 126 12.23 -2.30 -10.10
C GLY A 126 12.20 -2.33 -8.59
N THR A 127 11.21 -1.63 -8.05
CA THR A 127 10.93 -1.57 -6.63
C THR A 127 9.43 -1.66 -6.39
N PHE A 128 9.02 -2.27 -5.29
CA PHE A 128 7.63 -2.25 -4.86
C PHE A 128 7.52 -2.21 -3.33
N ARG A 129 6.36 -1.80 -2.84
CA ARG A 129 6.07 -1.75 -1.40
C ARG A 129 5.13 -2.89 -1.03
N VAL A 130 5.45 -3.56 0.07
CA VAL A 130 4.55 -4.47 0.77
C VAL A 130 3.95 -3.72 1.94
N SER A 131 2.63 -3.62 1.97
CA SER A 131 1.89 -2.86 2.97
C SER A 131 1.40 -3.77 4.11
N PRO A 132 1.05 -3.23 5.29
CA PRO A 132 0.36 -4.02 6.29
C PRO A 132 -0.98 -4.55 5.76
N PRO A 133 -1.53 -5.63 6.32
CA PRO A 133 -2.84 -6.13 5.93
C PRO A 133 -3.91 -5.06 6.19
N PRO A 134 -5.04 -5.10 5.47
CA PRO A 134 -6.17 -4.23 5.76
C PRO A 134 -6.59 -4.35 7.23
N ALA A 135 -6.73 -3.22 7.90
CA ALA A 135 -7.13 -3.17 9.30
C ALA A 135 -8.64 -2.94 9.40
N THR A 136 -9.33 -3.86 10.08
CA THR A 136 -10.77 -3.79 10.33
C THR A 136 -11.04 -3.38 11.78
N THR A 137 -11.79 -2.31 11.97
CA THR A 137 -12.12 -1.77 13.30
C THR A 137 -13.62 -1.54 13.44
N GLU A 138 -14.16 -1.87 14.62
CA GLU A 138 -15.56 -1.65 14.96
C GLU A 138 -15.71 -0.40 15.82
N TYR A 139 -16.63 0.48 15.43
CA TYR A 139 -16.90 1.77 16.05
C TYR A 139 -18.36 1.85 16.50
N GLY A 140 -18.59 2.22 17.75
CA GLY A 140 -19.92 2.56 18.27
C GLY A 140 -20.17 4.06 18.23
N PHE A 141 -21.33 4.49 17.72
CA PHE A 141 -21.75 5.89 17.76
C PHE A 141 -22.00 6.36 19.19
N LEU A 142 -21.60 7.60 19.50
CA LEU A 142 -21.84 8.27 20.77
C LEU A 142 -23.11 9.13 20.64
N PRO A 143 -24.29 8.72 21.15
CA PRO A 143 -25.55 9.38 20.82
C PRO A 143 -25.62 10.85 21.22
N GLU A 144 -25.00 11.21 22.35
CA GLU A 144 -24.93 12.58 22.86
C GLU A 144 -24.08 13.52 21.98
N GLN A 145 -23.28 12.95 21.08
CA GLN A 145 -22.40 13.68 20.16
C GLN A 145 -22.70 13.34 18.70
N SER A 146 -23.72 12.55 18.42
CA SER A 146 -24.02 12.07 17.07
C SER A 146 -25.40 12.50 16.64
N ILE A 147 -25.43 13.40 15.68
CA ILE A 147 -26.66 14.02 15.20
C ILE A 147 -26.85 13.76 13.71
N LEU A 148 -28.08 13.47 13.35
CA LEU A 148 -28.58 13.53 11.99
C LEU A 148 -29.54 14.70 11.90
N THR A 149 -29.18 15.69 11.09
CA THR A 149 -30.04 16.81 10.75
C THR A 149 -30.82 16.46 9.50
N ILE A 150 -32.14 16.45 9.61
CA ILE A 150 -33.07 16.21 8.50
C ILE A 150 -33.80 17.51 8.25
N SER A 151 -33.81 17.96 7.00
CA SER A 151 -34.23 19.31 6.72
C SER A 151 -34.94 19.41 5.37
N GLY A 152 -35.93 20.30 5.31
CA GLY A 152 -36.71 20.64 4.11
C GLY A 152 -38.18 20.20 4.12
N GLY A 153 -38.71 19.76 2.97
CA GLY A 153 -40.14 19.57 2.73
C GLY A 153 -40.94 20.88 2.58
N ILE A 154 -42.26 20.79 2.36
CA ILE A 154 -43.17 21.90 2.01
C ILE A 154 -43.13 23.08 3.01
N ALA A 155 -42.78 22.82 4.27
CA ALA A 155 -42.71 23.85 5.33
C ALA A 155 -41.29 24.21 5.78
N GLY A 156 -40.24 23.66 5.14
CA GLY A 156 -38.85 23.91 5.56
C GLY A 156 -38.57 23.43 6.98
N MET A 157 -39.13 22.29 7.37
CA MET A 157 -38.95 21.74 8.72
C MET A 157 -37.51 21.29 8.91
N MET A 158 -36.99 21.46 10.13
CA MET A 158 -35.68 20.98 10.53
C MET A 158 -35.83 20.12 11.78
N PHE A 159 -35.34 18.89 11.69
CA PHE A 159 -35.30 17.94 12.80
C PHE A 159 -33.85 17.57 13.05
N THR A 160 -33.53 17.36 14.33
CA THR A 160 -32.25 16.80 14.74
C THR A 160 -32.56 15.53 15.51
N CYS A 161 -31.99 14.41 15.06
CA CYS A 161 -32.20 13.10 15.67
C CYS A 161 -30.85 12.59 16.18
N PRO A 162 -30.77 12.01 17.38
CA PRO A 162 -29.56 11.32 17.80
C PRO A 162 -29.33 10.09 16.91
N VAL A 163 -28.07 9.69 16.80
CA VAL A 163 -27.66 8.48 16.07
C VAL A 163 -27.12 7.45 17.07
N TRP A 164 -27.62 6.22 16.94
CA TRP A 164 -27.21 5.07 17.76
C TRP A 164 -26.66 3.94 16.90
N GLY A 165 -26.02 2.97 17.55
CA GLY A 165 -25.55 1.73 16.94
C GLY A 165 -24.06 1.75 16.64
N SER A 166 -23.64 0.96 15.67
CA SER A 166 -22.22 0.77 15.33
C SER A 166 -21.97 0.58 13.84
N PHE A 167 -20.72 0.65 13.44
CA PHE A 167 -20.25 0.25 12.12
C PHE A 167 -18.87 -0.39 12.17
N ARG A 168 -18.58 -1.18 11.14
CA ARG A 168 -17.28 -1.81 10.93
C ARG A 168 -16.60 -1.18 9.71
N LEU A 169 -15.40 -0.67 9.92
CA LEU A 169 -14.60 0.03 8.93
C LEU A 169 -13.34 -0.77 8.63
N THR A 170 -13.12 -1.11 7.35
CA THR A 170 -11.83 -1.63 6.88
C THR A 170 -11.08 -0.55 6.13
N VAL A 171 -9.82 -0.33 6.52
CA VAL A 171 -8.88 0.56 5.84
C VAL A 171 -7.76 -0.30 5.24
N ASP A 172 -7.60 -0.21 3.93
CA ASP A 172 -6.50 -0.85 3.20
C ASP A 172 -5.40 0.17 2.91
N PRO A 173 -4.27 0.10 3.63
CA PRO A 173 -3.16 1.02 3.42
C PRO A 173 -2.45 0.81 2.09
N ALA A 174 -2.58 -0.38 1.46
CA ALA A 174 -1.90 -0.73 0.22
C ALA A 174 -2.53 -0.03 -0.98
N SER A 175 -3.87 -0.04 -1.03
CA SER A 175 -4.67 0.58 -2.10
C SER A 175 -5.12 2.01 -1.77
N GLU A 176 -4.75 2.54 -0.59
CA GLU A 176 -5.25 3.82 -0.06
C GLU A 176 -6.79 3.91 -0.04
N SER A 177 -7.45 2.76 0.11
CA SER A 177 -8.90 2.64 0.08
C SER A 177 -9.48 2.30 1.44
N ALA A 178 -10.77 2.55 1.61
CA ALA A 178 -11.51 2.13 2.77
C ALA A 178 -12.95 1.79 2.39
N ARG A 179 -13.59 0.99 3.22
CA ARG A 179 -15.00 0.61 3.06
C ARG A 179 -15.66 0.36 4.40
N PHE A 180 -16.97 0.57 4.44
CA PHE A 180 -17.79 0.06 5.53
C PHE A 180 -18.13 -1.40 5.23
N ASP A 181 -17.68 -2.33 6.07
CA ASP A 181 -18.02 -3.76 5.88
C ASP A 181 -19.43 -4.06 6.39
N SER A 182 -19.88 -3.35 7.43
CA SER A 182 -21.23 -3.45 7.98
C SER A 182 -21.61 -2.17 8.72
N VAL A 183 -22.89 -1.80 8.68
CA VAL A 183 -23.44 -0.68 9.46
C VAL A 183 -24.71 -1.18 10.16
N GLN A 184 -24.74 -1.08 11.48
CA GLN A 184 -25.88 -1.42 12.32
C GLN A 184 -26.22 -0.18 13.16
N ALA A 185 -26.62 0.88 12.48
CA ALA A 185 -26.85 2.18 13.07
C ALA A 185 -28.19 2.74 12.63
N TRP A 186 -28.83 3.51 13.51
CA TRP A 186 -30.14 4.07 13.23
C TRP A 186 -30.29 5.43 13.89
N TYR A 187 -31.27 6.18 13.42
CA TYR A 187 -31.84 7.31 14.15
C TYR A 187 -33.32 7.04 14.39
N GLU A 188 -33.87 7.73 15.39
CA GLU A 188 -35.28 7.65 15.73
C GLU A 188 -35.84 9.07 15.76
N ARG A 189 -36.84 9.33 14.90
CA ARG A 189 -37.59 10.58 14.90
C ARG A 189 -38.85 10.38 15.72
N LEU A 190 -39.03 11.22 16.74
CA LEU A 190 -40.27 11.26 17.53
C LEU A 190 -41.24 12.21 16.85
N ASP A 191 -42.26 11.67 16.20
CA ASP A 191 -43.38 12.43 15.64
C ASP A 191 -44.61 12.31 16.58
N PRO A 192 -45.55 13.29 16.56
CA PRO A 192 -46.80 13.20 17.34
C PRO A 192 -47.64 11.95 17.04
N LEU A 193 -47.41 11.31 15.89
CA LEU A 193 -48.12 10.12 15.42
C LEU A 193 -47.35 8.81 15.71
N GLY A 194 -46.13 8.87 16.23
CA GLY A 194 -45.31 7.70 16.54
C GLY A 194 -43.80 7.93 16.36
N SER A 195 -43.02 6.90 16.64
CA SER A 195 -41.57 6.87 16.37
C SER A 195 -41.28 6.33 14.97
N ASP A 196 -40.56 7.08 14.13
CA ASP A 196 -39.99 6.60 12.87
C ASP A 196 -38.52 6.25 13.10
N LYS A 197 -38.20 4.96 13.15
CA LYS A 197 -36.84 4.44 13.31
C LYS A 197 -36.31 4.01 11.94
N ARG A 198 -35.18 4.55 11.50
CA ARG A 198 -34.58 4.21 10.20
C ARG A 198 -33.12 3.85 10.29
N ASP A 199 -32.71 2.90 9.45
CA ASP A 199 -31.34 2.42 9.35
C ASP A 199 -30.46 3.41 8.56
N LEU A 200 -29.31 3.75 9.14
CA LEU A 200 -28.34 4.70 8.58
C LEU A 200 -27.55 4.08 7.42
N GLY A 201 -27.25 2.78 7.54
CA GLY A 201 -26.58 2.01 6.50
C GLY A 201 -27.39 1.96 5.21
N GLU A 202 -28.71 1.76 5.33
CA GLU A 202 -29.65 1.84 4.20
C GLU A 202 -29.80 3.27 3.68
N LEU A 203 -30.02 4.25 4.58
CA LEU A 203 -30.22 5.66 4.20
C LEU A 203 -29.06 6.22 3.38
N PHE A 204 -27.82 5.90 3.77
CA PHE A 204 -26.60 6.40 3.11
C PHE A 204 -25.91 5.36 2.22
N ARG A 205 -26.49 4.16 2.05
CA ARG A 205 -25.87 3.01 1.36
C ARG A 205 -24.41 2.81 1.74
N MET A 206 -24.11 2.89 3.03
CA MET A 206 -22.75 3.06 3.53
C MET A 206 -21.80 1.95 3.08
N THR A 207 -22.28 0.71 2.99
CA THR A 207 -21.49 -0.45 2.55
C THR A 207 -21.14 -0.44 1.06
N GLU A 208 -21.80 0.42 0.28
CA GLU A 208 -21.58 0.58 -1.17
C GLU A 208 -20.75 1.81 -1.50
N LEU A 209 -20.45 2.65 -0.50
CA LEU A 209 -19.60 3.81 -0.68
C LEU A 209 -18.15 3.38 -0.92
N VAL A 210 -17.51 4.05 -1.86
CA VAL A 210 -16.08 3.89 -2.12
C VAL A 210 -15.33 4.90 -1.27
N GLY A 211 -14.54 4.41 -0.31
CA GLY A 211 -13.67 5.23 0.53
C GLY A 211 -12.31 5.42 -0.11
N LYS A 212 -11.87 6.68 -0.22
CA LYS A 212 -10.54 7.08 -0.65
C LYS A 212 -9.85 7.84 0.47
N ARG A 213 -8.65 7.41 0.85
CA ARG A 213 -7.85 8.13 1.84
C ARG A 213 -7.32 9.43 1.23
N ILE A 214 -7.63 10.56 1.86
CA ILE A 214 -7.19 11.89 1.40
C ILE A 214 -5.97 12.37 2.20
N SER A 215 -5.86 11.94 3.46
CA SER A 215 -4.73 12.23 4.33
C SER A 215 -4.54 11.10 5.35
N PRO A 216 -3.46 11.13 6.16
CA PRO A 216 -3.27 10.13 7.21
C PRO A 216 -4.46 10.00 8.17
N THR A 217 -5.21 11.08 8.40
CA THR A 217 -6.32 11.15 9.35
C THR A 217 -7.68 11.36 8.67
N GLN A 218 -7.78 11.32 7.34
CA GLN A 218 -9.02 11.64 6.63
C GLN A 218 -9.30 10.69 5.48
N ILE A 219 -10.55 10.22 5.41
CA ILE A 219 -11.09 9.39 4.34
C ILE A 219 -12.34 10.07 3.79
N GLU A 220 -12.44 10.15 2.46
CA GLU A 220 -13.64 10.61 1.76
C GLU A 220 -14.37 9.41 1.18
N PHE A 221 -15.65 9.27 1.49
CA PHE A 221 -16.53 8.24 0.97
C PHE A 221 -17.50 8.87 -0.02
N THR A 222 -17.58 8.28 -1.22
CA THR A 222 -18.48 8.74 -2.27
C THR A 222 -19.33 7.58 -2.80
N GLY A 223 -20.58 7.87 -3.13
CA GLY A 223 -21.52 6.91 -3.75
C GLY A 223 -22.79 7.61 -4.21
N LYS A 224 -23.85 6.83 -4.46
CA LYS A 224 -25.14 7.33 -4.95
C LYS A 224 -26.32 6.64 -4.28
N THR A 225 -27.40 7.37 -4.04
CA THR A 225 -28.69 6.79 -3.65
C THR A 225 -29.27 5.96 -4.80
N GLU A 226 -30.13 4.97 -4.51
CA GLU A 226 -30.98 4.39 -5.56
C GLU A 226 -32.19 5.30 -5.76
N GLN A 227 -32.55 5.54 -7.03
CA GLN A 227 -33.85 5.98 -7.59
C GLN A 227 -34.93 6.60 -6.65
N PRO A 228 -35.69 7.61 -7.11
CA PRO A 228 -35.86 8.02 -8.52
C PRO A 228 -34.90 9.10 -8.99
N VAL A 229 -34.08 9.65 -8.09
CA VAL A 229 -33.03 10.60 -8.45
C VAL A 229 -31.75 10.15 -7.80
N ASP A 230 -30.76 9.80 -8.62
CA ASP A 230 -29.40 9.50 -8.18
C ASP A 230 -28.84 10.77 -7.50
N GLN A 231 -28.83 10.79 -6.17
CA GLN A 231 -28.20 11.85 -5.40
C GLN A 231 -26.80 11.37 -5.01
N ASP A 232 -25.82 12.25 -5.20
CA ASP A 232 -24.44 11.96 -4.79
C ASP A 232 -24.35 11.98 -3.26
N ILE A 233 -23.91 10.86 -2.70
CA ILE A 233 -23.61 10.72 -1.27
C ILE A 233 -22.15 11.05 -1.06
N LYS A 234 -21.89 11.97 -0.13
CA LYS A 234 -20.54 12.35 0.25
C LYS A 234 -20.40 12.37 1.77
N LEU A 235 -19.61 11.44 2.29
CA LEU A 235 -19.25 11.39 3.70
C LEU A 235 -17.74 11.59 3.86
N CYS A 236 -17.33 12.21 4.95
CA CYS A 236 -15.95 12.42 5.32
C CYS A 236 -15.72 11.90 6.72
N LEU A 237 -14.81 10.94 6.84
CA LEU A 237 -14.40 10.35 8.11
C LEU A 237 -13.06 10.96 8.51
N THR A 238 -12.99 11.50 9.73
CA THR A 238 -11.77 12.08 10.31
C THR A 238 -11.39 11.34 11.58
N PHE A 239 -10.18 10.77 11.62
CA PHE A 239 -9.62 10.12 12.81
C PHE A 239 -9.11 11.15 13.82
N LYS A 240 -9.40 10.92 15.11
CA LYS A 240 -8.86 11.64 16.27
C LYS A 240 -8.61 10.66 17.42
N GLY A 241 -7.43 10.05 17.44
CA GLY A 241 -7.11 8.99 18.40
C GLY A 241 -7.98 7.76 18.18
N ASP A 242 -8.63 7.29 19.24
CA ASP A 242 -9.58 6.17 19.25
C ASP A 242 -10.99 6.54 18.75
N ARG A 243 -11.20 7.80 18.37
CA ARG A 243 -12.46 8.31 17.86
C ARG A 243 -12.39 8.63 16.38
N VAL A 244 -13.54 8.55 15.75
CA VAL A 244 -13.76 9.02 14.38
C VAL A 244 -14.94 9.97 14.36
N ARG A 245 -14.82 11.04 13.58
CA ARG A 245 -15.94 11.93 13.27
C ARG A 245 -16.36 11.69 11.82
N LEU A 246 -17.61 11.33 11.62
CA LEU A 246 -18.22 11.14 10.32
C LEU A 246 -19.13 12.33 10.03
N THR A 247 -18.78 13.12 9.02
CA THR A 247 -19.56 14.29 8.59
C THR A 247 -19.96 14.17 7.14
N GLY A 248 -21.10 14.70 6.74
CA GLY A 248 -21.49 14.80 5.34
C GLY A 248 -22.96 14.52 5.14
N GLY A 249 -23.33 14.12 3.93
CA GLY A 249 -24.73 13.94 3.61
C GLY A 249 -24.94 13.68 2.12
N PHE A 250 -26.14 13.96 1.66
CA PHE A 250 -26.42 14.11 0.25
C PHE A 250 -27.30 15.34 0.02
N PRO A 251 -27.01 16.14 -1.03
CA PRO A 251 -27.77 17.35 -1.35
C PRO A 251 -29.16 16.98 -1.88
N PRO A 252 -30.10 17.94 -1.88
CA PRO A 252 -31.42 17.70 -2.45
C PRO A 252 -31.35 17.34 -3.93
N SER A 253 -32.15 16.36 -4.36
CA SER A 253 -32.34 16.06 -5.78
C SER A 253 -32.96 17.27 -6.46
N GLY A 254 -32.39 17.72 -7.58
CA GLY A 254 -32.80 18.94 -8.31
C GLY A 254 -34.21 18.94 -8.91
N THR A 255 -35.10 18.03 -8.51
CA THR A 255 -36.51 17.97 -8.92
C THR A 255 -37.38 18.71 -7.90
N CYS A 256 -38.17 19.69 -8.35
CA CYS A 256 -38.80 20.67 -7.47
C CYS A 256 -39.73 20.07 -6.42
N CYS A 257 -39.74 20.77 -5.27
CA CYS A 257 -40.87 20.98 -4.37
C CYS A 257 -40.93 20.12 -3.08
N ASP A 258 -40.18 19.01 -2.97
CA ASP A 258 -40.05 18.20 -1.74
C ASP A 258 -38.58 17.87 -1.38
N PHE A 259 -37.75 18.91 -1.29
CA PHE A 259 -36.34 18.73 -0.95
C PHE A 259 -36.20 18.27 0.50
N ILE A 260 -35.90 17.00 0.73
CA ILE A 260 -35.42 16.52 2.04
C ILE A 260 -33.92 16.31 1.89
N PHE A 261 -33.14 16.93 2.77
CA PHE A 261 -31.70 16.70 2.87
C PHE A 261 -31.35 16.13 4.24
N TYR A 262 -30.27 15.36 4.24
CA TYR A 262 -29.73 14.67 5.39
C TYR A 262 -28.30 15.11 5.57
N GLU A 263 -28.00 15.67 6.73
CA GLU A 263 -26.66 16.07 7.14
C GLU A 263 -26.30 15.32 8.41
N LEU A 264 -25.32 14.43 8.29
CA LEU A 264 -24.75 13.64 9.37
C LEU A 264 -23.56 14.39 9.97
N ASP A 265 -23.55 14.54 11.30
CA ASP A 265 -22.39 14.92 12.09
C ASP A 265 -22.33 14.00 13.31
N ALA A 266 -21.54 12.94 13.19
CA ALA A 266 -21.55 11.85 14.14
C ALA A 266 -20.15 11.54 14.67
N TRP A 267 -20.06 11.31 15.97
CA TRP A 267 -18.86 10.82 16.63
C TRP A 267 -19.02 9.35 16.97
N ALA A 268 -18.04 8.55 16.59
CA ALA A 268 -17.96 7.16 16.99
C ALA A 268 -16.62 6.88 17.67
N GLN A 269 -16.60 5.90 18.56
CA GLN A 269 -15.43 5.46 19.29
C GLN A 269 -15.27 3.96 19.09
N THR A 270 -14.03 3.47 19.09
CA THR A 270 -13.82 2.02 19.04
C THR A 270 -14.52 1.37 20.24
N ASP A 271 -15.16 0.21 20.04
CA ASP A 271 -15.79 -0.55 21.15
C ASP A 271 -14.74 -1.28 22.00
N ARG A 272 -13.46 -0.91 21.88
CA ARG A 272 -12.43 -1.36 22.81
C ARG A 272 -12.74 -0.72 24.15
N PRO A 273 -12.85 -1.51 25.24
CA PRO A 273 -12.94 -0.92 26.56
C PRO A 273 -11.72 -0.02 26.75
N PRO A 274 -11.88 1.21 27.25
CA PRO A 274 -10.74 2.08 27.52
C PRO A 274 -9.77 1.29 28.41
N CYS A 275 -8.49 1.27 28.04
CA CYS A 275 -7.50 0.53 28.79
C CYS A 275 -7.61 0.93 30.26
N GLN A 276 -7.78 -0.06 31.13
CA GLN A 276 -7.98 0.20 32.56
C GLN A 276 -6.78 1.00 33.14
N PHE A 277 -5.62 0.84 32.52
CA PHE A 277 -4.39 1.55 32.82
C PHE A 277 -3.79 2.10 31.53
N ASN A 278 -3.19 3.29 31.62
CA ASN A 278 -2.29 3.78 30.57
C ASN A 278 -0.96 3.03 30.72
N LEU A 279 -0.76 2.01 29.89
CA LEU A 279 0.44 1.18 29.94
C LEU A 279 1.55 1.84 29.12
N ALA A 280 2.55 2.40 29.81
CA ALA A 280 3.74 2.91 29.14
C ALA A 280 4.44 1.76 28.38
N GLY A 281 4.40 1.81 27.05
CA GLY A 281 4.96 0.77 26.19
C GLY A 281 3.93 -0.07 25.44
N ASP A 282 2.64 0.18 25.60
CA ASP A 282 1.62 -0.29 24.64
C ASP A 282 1.73 0.61 23.39
N LEU A 283 2.36 0.09 22.34
CA LEU A 283 2.67 0.82 21.11
C LEU A 283 1.65 0.56 20.01
N ASN A 284 0.72 -0.38 20.22
CA ASN A 284 -0.33 -0.73 19.27
C ASN A 284 -1.77 -0.48 19.80
N ASP A 285 -1.88 0.15 20.98
CA ASP A 285 -3.13 0.51 21.66
C ASP A 285 -4.07 -0.68 21.87
N ASP A 286 -3.54 -1.87 22.17
CA ASP A 286 -4.33 -3.08 22.44
C ASP A 286 -4.54 -3.41 23.93
N CYS A 287 -4.20 -2.45 24.80
CA CYS A 287 -4.39 -2.44 26.25
C CYS A 287 -3.58 -3.50 27.00
N LYS A 288 -2.50 -3.99 26.41
CA LYS A 288 -1.49 -4.85 27.05
C LYS A 288 -0.11 -4.43 26.53
N VAL A 289 0.92 -4.85 27.26
CA VAL A 289 2.31 -4.72 26.80
C VAL A 289 2.82 -6.12 26.59
N ASP A 290 3.00 -6.51 25.33
CA ASP A 290 3.46 -7.84 24.98
C ASP A 290 4.56 -7.79 23.89
N LEU A 291 4.84 -8.95 23.26
CA LEU A 291 5.89 -9.06 22.26
C LEU A 291 5.56 -8.32 20.96
N ALA A 292 4.29 -8.01 20.69
CA ALA A 292 3.90 -7.18 19.56
C ALA A 292 4.38 -5.74 19.76
N ASP A 293 4.26 -5.19 20.97
CA ASP A 293 4.78 -3.87 21.29
C ASP A 293 6.30 -3.82 21.21
N LEU A 294 6.95 -4.85 21.77
CA LEU A 294 8.41 -4.96 21.67
C LEU A 294 8.87 -5.04 20.21
N ALA A 295 8.12 -5.71 19.34
CA ALA A 295 8.44 -5.78 17.91
C ALA A 295 8.31 -4.40 17.23
N ILE A 296 7.30 -3.60 17.56
CA ILE A 296 7.16 -2.22 17.07
C ILE A 296 8.32 -1.36 17.55
N PHE A 297 8.61 -1.42 18.86
CA PHE A 297 9.74 -0.70 19.44
C PHE A 297 11.07 -1.07 18.78
N ALA A 298 11.31 -2.36 18.56
CA ALA A 298 12.52 -2.85 17.92
C ALA A 298 12.61 -2.43 16.45
N ALA A 299 11.48 -2.43 15.73
CA ALA A 299 11.44 -1.95 14.35
C ALA A 299 11.84 -0.47 14.26
N ASP A 300 11.32 0.36 15.17
CA ASP A 300 11.66 1.78 15.22
C ASP A 300 13.13 2.02 15.61
N TRP A 301 13.66 1.20 16.53
CA TRP A 301 15.05 1.33 16.97
C TRP A 301 16.07 0.94 15.88
N LEU A 302 15.69 0.07 14.94
CA LEU A 302 16.53 -0.36 13.83
C LEU A 302 16.54 0.62 12.65
N ILE A 303 15.80 1.72 12.71
CA ILE A 303 15.77 2.73 11.65
C ILE A 303 17.08 3.52 11.64
N ASP A 304 17.74 3.57 10.48
CA ASP A 304 18.91 4.42 10.26
C ASP A 304 18.48 5.86 9.94
N CYS A 305 18.44 6.70 10.97
CA CYS A 305 18.05 8.11 10.84
C CYS A 305 18.99 8.98 10.00
N ILE A 306 20.20 8.51 9.65
CA ILE A 306 21.06 9.21 8.69
C ILE A 306 20.53 9.00 7.27
N LEU A 307 20.06 7.79 6.98
CA LEU A 307 19.54 7.42 5.66
C LEU A 307 18.07 7.80 5.48
N THR A 308 17.27 7.78 6.55
CA THR A 308 15.84 8.13 6.54
C THR A 308 15.50 9.19 7.58
N PRO A 309 16.00 10.43 7.41
CA PRO A 309 15.80 11.51 8.38
C PRO A 309 14.33 11.94 8.53
N ASP A 310 13.49 11.71 7.52
CA ASP A 310 12.07 12.07 7.53
C ASP A 310 11.18 11.07 8.29
N ASN A 311 11.75 9.97 8.80
CA ASN A 311 10.97 8.99 9.55
C ASN A 311 10.57 9.58 10.92
N PRO A 312 9.29 9.48 11.34
CA PRO A 312 8.83 10.04 12.60
C PRO A 312 9.51 9.48 13.86
N ALA A 313 10.12 8.29 13.78
CA ALA A 313 10.91 7.73 14.87
C ALA A 313 12.28 8.42 15.05
N CYS A 314 12.72 9.21 14.06
CA CYS A 314 14.00 9.90 14.09
C CYS A 314 13.91 11.23 14.83
N ILE A 315 14.60 11.32 15.97
CA ILE A 315 14.74 12.56 16.72
C ILE A 315 15.93 13.34 16.13
N ALA A 316 15.68 14.58 15.69
CA ALA A 316 16.74 15.49 15.29
C ALA A 316 17.71 15.70 16.46
N LYS A 317 18.96 15.27 16.27
CA LYS A 317 20.05 15.45 17.24
C LYS A 317 20.62 16.86 17.19
#